data_AF-B8ABG9-F1
#
_entry.id   AF-B8ABG9-F1
#
_cell.length_a   1.000
_cell.length_b   1.000
_cell.length_c   1.000
_cell.angle_alpha   90.00
_cell.angle_beta   90.00
_cell.angle_gamma   90.00
#
_symmetry.space_group_name_H-M   'P 1'
#
loop_
_entity.id
_entity.type
_entity.pdbx_description
1 polymer ?
#
loop_
_entity_poly.entity_id
_entity_poly.type
_entity_poly.pdbx_seq_one_letter_code
_entity_poly.pdbx_strand_id
1 'polypeptide(L)'
;MEHSPHLFDGAAPKFRRDERMAAPPREATWVILACVPSVSSSDSDFEAGDHLAVDWRDPPGVSLLTLRQSDSVPVSPAPRDFCPDRDDHPYVVAVDSAGGLLLRGARRSAHDFGPGVALGFDPAPSCTNDGGYILCHATLRMAYLYPPCSDEYRLLCAGNVGMIRRTADRDHLIRLLAELQIESGNGIHRATLLRYSHELGGWASTKVNYPPGRRSWCGDGVIVHAGMLWWVDLSFGLLTCDVFAAKPDMRFVPLPEGCKLPYSSDADHAKHRCVNVSDGELAFVQIHDDDAAAGRGAPSTIMISLWTLQQSDAGKESVWSLRHRVRVDEIWDHITYRKTMMPRRVPVLALLHPKELGVVFFFQITSRNSWMFAVDLVTRIVLECKKYKMPQLPTMYHSSRHVRAWELPHSICRGEDDETDIMLYFGHVSNLTDELDLNFTSDKADELLSTTGRLFINPRFQELRNATAFPKYLSFVIVKATDAYEALCLMRNFVSHVSMDGSNIVPRVSAESIV
;
A
#
# COMPACT_ATOMS: atom_id res chain seq x y z
N MET A 1 39.80 -6.65 58.13
CA MET A 1 38.67 -7.52 57.79
C MET A 1 37.87 -6.79 56.74
N GLU A 2 38.06 -7.24 55.50
CA GLU A 2 37.47 -6.73 54.28
C GLU A 2 35.97 -7.08 54.22
N HIS A 3 35.14 -6.18 53.70
CA HIS A 3 33.84 -6.55 53.14
C HIS A 3 33.63 -5.78 51.83
N SER A 4 33.71 -6.52 50.74
CA SER A 4 33.46 -6.13 49.36
C SER A 4 31.95 -5.94 49.08
N PRO A 5 31.58 -5.16 48.03
CA PRO A 5 30.19 -4.95 47.63
C PRO A 5 29.71 -6.07 46.70
N HIS A 6 28.49 -6.56 46.92
CA HIS A 6 27.86 -7.55 46.05
C HIS A 6 27.28 -6.89 44.78
N LEU A 7 27.75 -7.41 43.65
CA LEU A 7 27.34 -7.12 42.28
C LEU A 7 25.89 -7.58 42.04
N PHE A 8 25.02 -6.70 41.55
CA PHE A 8 23.73 -7.07 40.97
C PHE A 8 23.97 -7.59 39.56
N ASP A 9 23.76 -8.88 39.34
CA ASP A 9 23.78 -9.50 38.02
C ASP A 9 22.39 -9.36 37.38
N GLY A 10 22.28 -8.52 36.35
CA GLY A 10 21.05 -8.25 35.62
C GLY A 10 20.82 -9.29 34.53
N ALA A 11 20.09 -10.35 34.85
CA ALA A 11 19.57 -11.26 33.83
C ALA A 11 18.19 -10.78 33.35
N ALA A 12 18.08 -10.51 32.03
CA ALA A 12 16.82 -10.19 31.37
C ALA A 12 15.79 -11.32 31.53
N PRO A 13 14.49 -11.00 31.72
CA PRO A 13 13.46 -12.03 31.90
C PRO A 13 13.30 -12.83 30.60
N LYS A 14 13.57 -14.14 30.68
CA LYS A 14 13.29 -15.10 29.61
C LYS A 14 11.78 -15.33 29.54
N PHE A 15 11.14 -14.85 28.47
CA PHE A 15 9.76 -15.20 28.16
C PHE A 15 9.68 -16.69 27.80
N ARG A 16 8.95 -17.45 28.62
CA ARG A 16 8.56 -18.82 28.32
C ARG A 16 7.39 -18.74 27.33
N ARG A 17 7.57 -19.32 26.13
CA ARG A 17 6.49 -19.64 25.19
C ARG A 17 5.58 -20.67 25.87
N ASP A 18 4.31 -20.33 26.06
CA ASP A 18 3.14 -21.20 25.88
C ASP A 18 1.86 -20.37 26.10
N GLU A 19 0.81 -20.72 25.34
CA GLU A 19 -0.53 -20.12 25.23
C GLU A 19 -0.66 -18.90 24.29
N ARG A 20 -1.30 -19.12 23.13
CA ARG A 20 -1.91 -18.06 22.29
C ARG A 20 -2.89 -17.26 23.14
N MET A 21 -2.43 -16.23 23.84
CA MET A 21 -3.31 -15.12 24.20
C MET A 21 -3.54 -14.33 22.93
N ALA A 22 -4.73 -14.48 22.34
CA ALA A 22 -5.21 -13.57 21.31
C ALA A 22 -5.00 -12.13 21.82
N ALA A 23 -4.39 -11.28 20.99
CA ALA A 23 -4.26 -9.88 21.32
C ALA A 23 -5.65 -9.33 21.67
N PRO A 24 -5.80 -8.49 22.71
CA PRO A 24 -7.10 -7.94 23.05
C PRO A 24 -7.71 -7.23 21.83
N PRO A 25 -9.03 -7.34 21.62
CA PRO A 25 -9.69 -6.75 20.47
C PRO A 25 -9.44 -5.24 20.44
N ARG A 26 -9.15 -4.72 19.25
CA ARG A 26 -8.84 -3.31 19.06
C ARG A 26 -10.13 -2.48 19.09
N GLU A 27 -10.14 -1.40 19.85
CA GLU A 27 -11.25 -0.45 19.87
C GLU A 27 -11.36 0.33 18.55
N ALA A 28 -10.22 0.59 17.90
CA ALA A 28 -10.16 1.31 16.63
C ALA A 28 -10.31 0.38 15.42
N THR A 29 -11.23 0.74 14.51
CA THR A 29 -11.49 0.03 13.24
C THR A 29 -10.58 0.50 12.08
N TRP A 30 -9.61 1.36 12.38
CA TRP A 30 -8.68 1.92 11.41
C TRP A 30 -7.38 2.35 12.12
N VAL A 31 -6.31 2.55 11.36
CA VAL A 31 -5.02 3.03 11.85
C VAL A 31 -4.39 4.09 10.95
N ILE A 32 -3.44 4.83 11.50
CA ILE A 32 -2.50 5.64 10.72
C ILE A 32 -1.30 4.74 10.38
N LEU A 33 -1.09 4.43 9.11
CA LEU A 33 0.04 3.63 8.64
C LEU A 33 1.17 4.54 8.15
N ALA A 34 2.40 4.28 8.60
CA ALA A 34 3.60 4.86 8.01
C ALA A 34 3.88 4.25 6.62
N CYS A 35 4.06 5.10 5.60
CA CYS A 35 4.24 4.62 4.22
C CYS A 35 5.68 4.22 3.89
N VAL A 36 6.66 4.51 4.75
CA VAL A 36 8.05 4.06 4.59
C VAL A 36 8.29 2.91 5.57
N PRO A 37 8.27 1.64 5.12
CA PRO A 37 8.47 0.50 6.00
C PRO A 37 9.93 0.36 6.45
N SER A 38 10.13 -0.25 7.61
CA SER A 38 11.44 -0.81 8.00
C SER A 38 11.71 -2.08 7.23
N VAL A 39 12.99 -2.36 6.96
CA VAL A 39 13.43 -3.64 6.39
C VAL A 39 14.40 -4.26 7.37
N SER A 40 14.13 -5.51 7.79
CA SER A 40 15.01 -6.29 8.65
C SER A 40 15.57 -7.47 7.88
N SER A 41 16.89 -7.67 8.01
CA SER A 41 17.60 -8.85 7.52
C SER A 41 17.72 -9.94 8.59
N SER A 42 17.16 -9.71 9.79
CA SER A 42 17.22 -10.67 10.90
C SER A 42 16.01 -11.58 10.88
N ASP A 43 16.25 -12.87 10.68
CA ASP A 43 15.20 -13.89 10.75
C ASP A 43 14.64 -14.09 12.16
N SER A 44 15.33 -13.58 13.20
CA SER A 44 14.84 -13.63 14.58
C SER A 44 13.59 -12.79 14.84
N ASP A 45 13.34 -11.80 13.98
CA ASP A 45 12.27 -10.82 14.16
C ASP A 45 10.91 -11.31 13.61
N PHE A 46 10.91 -12.46 12.95
CA PHE A 46 9.75 -13.01 12.23
C PHE A 46 9.48 -14.45 12.66
N GLU A 47 8.21 -14.86 12.62
CA GLU A 47 7.86 -16.27 12.74
C GLU A 47 8.21 -17.02 11.43
N ALA A 48 8.35 -18.34 11.51
CA ALA A 48 8.69 -19.14 10.34
C ALA A 48 7.59 -19.02 9.28
N GLY A 49 7.96 -18.55 8.09
CA GLY A 49 7.04 -18.30 6.97
C GLY A 49 6.57 -16.84 6.84
N ASP A 50 6.68 -16.02 7.89
CA ASP A 50 6.27 -14.61 7.82
C ASP A 50 7.22 -13.77 6.95
N HIS A 51 6.64 -12.93 6.09
CA HIS A 51 7.35 -11.96 5.27
C HIS A 51 7.25 -10.52 5.82
N LEU A 52 6.26 -10.25 6.67
CA LEU A 52 6.04 -8.92 7.23
C LEU A 52 5.48 -8.95 8.65
N ALA A 53 5.78 -7.90 9.41
CA ALA A 53 5.27 -7.66 10.74
C ALA A 53 4.73 -6.23 10.84
N VAL A 54 3.62 -6.03 11.56
CA VAL A 54 3.02 -4.71 11.77
C VAL A 54 2.96 -4.42 13.27
N ASP A 55 3.62 -3.34 13.70
CA ASP A 55 3.46 -2.77 15.04
C ASP A 55 2.20 -1.89 15.03
N TRP A 56 1.09 -2.49 15.45
CA TRP A 56 -0.22 -1.86 15.48
C TRP A 56 -0.33 -0.83 16.61
N ARG A 57 -0.72 0.40 16.25
CA ARG A 57 -0.98 1.47 17.21
C ARG A 57 -2.30 2.14 16.91
N ASP A 58 -3.05 2.46 17.96
CA ASP A 58 -4.30 3.19 17.82
C ASP A 58 -4.02 4.68 17.52
N PRO A 59 -4.81 5.31 16.64
CA PRO A 59 -4.74 6.74 16.38
C PRO A 59 -4.75 7.56 17.69
N PRO A 60 -3.98 8.65 17.80
CA PRO A 60 -3.16 9.29 16.76
C PRO A 60 -1.76 8.64 16.63
N GLY A 61 -1.54 7.48 17.25
CA GLY A 61 -0.33 6.68 17.11
C GLY A 61 -0.20 6.14 15.69
N VAL A 62 1.03 6.11 15.18
CA VAL A 62 1.33 5.61 13.84
C VAL A 62 1.83 4.18 13.90
N SER A 63 1.15 3.31 13.17
CA SER A 63 1.50 1.90 12.99
C SER A 63 2.67 1.76 12.02
N LEU A 64 3.60 0.86 12.33
CA LEU A 64 4.85 0.68 11.58
C LEU A 64 4.89 -0.70 10.92
N LEU A 65 5.14 -0.72 9.62
CA LEU A 65 5.34 -1.95 8.84
C LEU A 65 6.82 -2.30 8.78
N THR A 66 7.16 -3.54 9.10
CA THR A 66 8.50 -4.11 8.94
C THR A 66 8.45 -5.27 7.95
N LEU A 67 9.31 -5.22 6.93
CA LEU A 67 9.45 -6.22 5.91
C LEU A 67 10.70 -7.07 6.17
N ARG A 68 10.58 -8.38 5.93
CA ARG A 68 11.70 -9.29 5.94
C ARG A 68 12.42 -9.22 4.60
N GLN A 69 13.74 -9.07 4.63
CA GLN A 69 14.56 -9.21 3.45
C GLN A 69 14.80 -10.69 3.16
N SER A 70 14.37 -11.18 2.00
CA SER A 70 14.56 -12.58 1.58
C SER A 70 14.80 -12.68 0.07
N ASP A 71 15.26 -13.84 -0.39
CA ASP A 71 15.40 -14.13 -1.83
C ASP A 71 14.04 -14.10 -2.56
N SER A 72 12.95 -14.44 -1.85
CA SER A 72 11.58 -14.40 -2.38
C SER A 72 11.00 -12.99 -2.46
N VAL A 73 11.48 -12.05 -1.62
CA VAL A 73 11.01 -10.67 -1.53
C VAL A 73 12.22 -9.73 -1.47
N PRO A 74 12.80 -9.36 -2.63
CA PRO A 74 14.00 -8.54 -2.68
C PRO A 74 13.66 -7.07 -2.36
N VAL A 75 13.73 -6.70 -1.09
CA VAL A 75 13.54 -5.32 -0.62
C VAL A 75 14.81 -4.81 0.03
N SER A 76 15.24 -3.60 -0.33
CA SER A 76 16.36 -2.92 0.32
C SER A 76 15.85 -1.91 1.35
N PRO A 77 16.56 -1.71 2.48
CA PRO A 77 16.22 -0.65 3.44
C PRO A 77 16.40 0.74 2.83
N ALA A 78 15.73 1.72 3.42
CA ALA A 78 15.94 3.13 3.08
C ALA A 78 17.41 3.55 3.31
N PRO A 79 18.01 4.35 2.41
CA PRO A 79 19.39 4.78 2.54
C PRO A 79 19.56 5.78 3.70
N ARG A 80 20.80 5.93 4.19
CA ARG A 80 21.12 6.88 5.28
C ARG A 80 20.93 8.33 4.86
N ASP A 81 21.19 8.65 3.59
CA ASP A 81 20.96 9.94 2.93
C ASP A 81 19.55 10.00 2.30
N PHE A 82 18.54 9.66 3.09
CA PHE A 82 17.14 9.60 2.63
C PHE A 82 16.71 10.87 1.89
N CYS A 83 16.17 10.66 0.69
CA CYS A 83 15.50 11.68 -0.10
C CYS A 83 14.16 11.12 -0.61
N PRO A 84 13.02 11.78 -0.32
CA PRO A 84 11.71 11.27 -0.73
C PRO A 84 11.52 11.25 -2.25
N ASP A 85 12.26 12.09 -2.98
CA ASP A 85 12.18 12.17 -4.44
C ASP A 85 13.05 11.10 -5.13
N ARG A 86 13.86 10.36 -4.37
CA ARG A 86 14.64 9.23 -4.88
C ARG A 86 13.85 7.94 -4.71
N ASP A 87 13.81 7.14 -5.78
CA ASP A 87 13.12 5.85 -5.81
C ASP A 87 13.94 4.69 -5.20
N ASP A 88 14.85 5.01 -4.29
CA ASP A 88 15.83 4.10 -3.69
C ASP A 88 15.39 3.51 -2.34
N HIS A 89 14.11 3.65 -1.99
CA HIS A 89 13.54 3.12 -0.75
C HIS A 89 12.17 2.48 -0.99
N PRO A 90 11.76 1.51 -0.16
CA PRO A 90 10.46 0.90 -0.24
C PRO A 90 9.38 1.88 0.19
N TYR A 91 8.23 1.82 -0.47
CA TYR A 91 7.13 2.75 -0.19
C TYR A 91 5.77 2.09 -0.36
N VAL A 92 4.86 2.31 0.60
CA VAL A 92 3.46 1.87 0.55
C VAL A 92 2.69 2.82 -0.35
N VAL A 93 2.31 2.30 -1.52
CA VAL A 93 1.63 3.02 -2.58
C VAL A 93 0.11 3.04 -2.34
N ALA A 94 -0.47 1.89 -1.97
CA ALA A 94 -1.90 1.73 -1.77
C ALA A 94 -2.20 0.76 -0.63
N VAL A 95 -3.36 0.92 -0.02
CA VAL A 95 -3.91 0.02 1.01
C VAL A 95 -5.36 -0.29 0.69
N ASP A 96 -5.84 -1.47 1.09
CA ASP A 96 -7.23 -1.86 0.97
C ASP A 96 -7.84 -2.29 2.31
N SER A 97 -9.17 -2.20 2.41
CA SER A 97 -9.92 -2.54 3.62
C SER A 97 -9.96 -4.04 3.95
N ALA A 98 -9.48 -4.93 3.07
CA ALA A 98 -9.36 -6.37 3.37
C ALA A 98 -8.00 -6.75 3.96
N GLY A 99 -7.10 -5.78 4.15
CA GLY A 99 -5.79 -6.04 4.72
C GLY A 99 -4.67 -6.16 3.67
N GLY A 100 -4.97 -5.92 2.40
CA GLY A 100 -3.99 -5.86 1.31
C GLY A 100 -3.26 -4.52 1.27
N LEU A 101 -1.95 -4.56 1.04
CA LEU A 101 -1.11 -3.38 0.81
C LEU A 101 -0.32 -3.57 -0.47
N LEU A 102 -0.18 -2.50 -1.23
CA LEU A 102 0.72 -2.44 -2.37
C LEU A 102 1.98 -1.69 -1.99
N LEU A 103 3.11 -2.37 -2.09
CA LEU A 103 4.44 -1.80 -1.90
C LEU A 103 5.14 -1.65 -3.24
N ARG A 104 5.94 -0.61 -3.35
CA ARG A 104 7.01 -0.52 -4.34
C ARG A 104 8.33 -0.91 -3.67
N GLY A 105 9.09 -1.80 -4.30
CA GLY A 105 10.46 -2.11 -3.88
C GLY A 105 11.43 -0.96 -4.15
N ALA A 106 12.51 -0.87 -3.40
CA ALA A 106 13.59 0.07 -3.67
C ALA A 106 14.24 -0.25 -5.03
N ARG A 107 14.44 0.76 -5.88
CA ARG A 107 15.23 0.62 -7.11
C ARG A 107 16.72 0.70 -6.75
N ARG A 108 17.51 -0.28 -7.17
CA ARG A 108 18.97 -0.23 -6.97
C ARG A 108 19.55 0.97 -7.72
N SER A 109 20.46 1.68 -7.08
CA SER A 109 21.08 2.86 -7.65
C SER A 109 22.08 2.44 -8.73
N ALA A 110 22.23 3.22 -9.80
CA ALA A 110 23.28 3.00 -10.79
C ALA A 110 24.70 3.01 -10.17
N HIS A 111 24.86 3.64 -8.99
CA HIS A 111 26.11 3.64 -8.23
C HIS A 111 26.43 2.33 -7.49
N ASP A 112 25.47 1.41 -7.36
CA ASP A 112 25.70 0.08 -6.77
C ASP A 112 26.44 -0.85 -7.74
N PHE A 113 26.50 -0.48 -9.02
CA PHE A 113 27.35 -1.12 -10.01
C PHE A 113 28.71 -0.41 -9.96
N GLY A 114 29.76 -1.15 -9.59
CA GLY A 114 31.10 -0.61 -9.32
C GLY A 114 31.67 0.32 -10.40
N PRO A 115 32.77 1.04 -10.11
CA PRO A 115 33.29 2.11 -10.97
C PRO A 115 33.70 1.57 -12.34
N GLY A 116 32.82 1.70 -13.33
CA GLY A 116 33.03 1.17 -14.68
C GLY A 116 31.87 1.42 -15.64
N VAL A 117 30.65 1.68 -15.16
CA VAL A 117 29.53 2.04 -16.04
C VAL A 117 29.51 3.57 -16.22
N ALA A 118 30.21 4.03 -17.25
CA ALA A 118 30.25 5.45 -17.61
C ALA A 118 28.86 5.96 -18.03
N LEU A 119 28.47 7.09 -17.45
CA LEU A 119 27.24 7.82 -17.73
C LEU A 119 27.23 8.35 -19.17
N GLY A 120 26.46 7.68 -20.03
CA GLY A 120 25.86 8.28 -21.22
C GLY A 120 24.36 8.40 -21.00
N PHE A 121 23.69 9.29 -21.74
CA PHE A 121 22.23 9.52 -21.72
C PHE A 121 21.38 8.31 -22.16
N ASP A 122 21.92 7.09 -22.05
CA ASP A 122 21.20 5.83 -22.19
C ASP A 122 21.17 5.13 -20.82
N PRO A 123 20.00 4.99 -20.18
CA PRO A 123 19.89 4.11 -19.02
C PRO A 123 20.25 2.70 -19.48
N ALA A 124 21.26 2.11 -18.85
CA ALA A 124 21.82 0.81 -19.18
C ALA A 124 20.74 -0.23 -19.53
N PRO A 125 20.99 -1.08 -20.54
CA PRO A 125 20.09 -2.18 -20.86
C PRO A 125 20.10 -3.21 -19.72
N SER A 126 18.94 -3.80 -19.45
CA SER A 126 18.69 -4.92 -18.54
C SER A 126 18.98 -4.71 -17.04
N CYS A 127 18.01 -4.10 -16.35
CA CYS A 127 17.68 -4.49 -14.98
C CYS A 127 16.24 -4.98 -14.99
N THR A 128 16.02 -6.24 -15.36
CA THR A 128 14.69 -6.83 -15.53
C THR A 128 13.89 -7.00 -14.23
N ASN A 129 14.40 -6.58 -13.07
CA ASN A 129 13.73 -6.72 -11.76
C ASN A 129 14.04 -5.62 -10.71
N ASP A 130 14.61 -4.48 -11.09
CA ASP A 130 14.99 -3.45 -10.10
C ASP A 130 13.77 -2.61 -9.65
N GLY A 131 13.13 -3.01 -8.55
CA GLY A 131 12.13 -2.21 -7.82
C GLY A 131 10.65 -2.51 -8.10
N GLY A 132 10.32 -3.78 -8.44
CA GLY A 132 8.94 -4.21 -8.75
C GLY A 132 7.90 -3.96 -7.64
N TYR A 133 6.63 -4.18 -7.98
CA TYR A 133 5.53 -4.10 -7.00
C TYR A 133 5.42 -5.38 -6.18
N ILE A 134 5.19 -5.21 -4.88
CA ILE A 134 5.01 -6.30 -3.93
C ILE A 134 3.61 -6.14 -3.34
N LEU A 135 2.77 -7.16 -3.51
CA LEU A 135 1.51 -7.28 -2.80
C LEU A 135 1.78 -7.87 -1.42
N CYS A 136 1.45 -7.13 -0.38
CA CYS A 136 1.48 -7.61 0.99
C CYS A 136 0.08 -7.85 1.51
N HIS A 137 -0.08 -8.89 2.32
CA HIS A 137 -1.31 -9.17 3.01
C HIS A 137 -1.05 -9.19 4.52
N ALA A 138 -1.65 -8.26 5.26
CA ALA A 138 -1.35 -8.11 6.67
C ALA A 138 -1.92 -9.20 7.57
N THR A 139 -3.12 -9.69 7.29
CA THR A 139 -3.71 -10.83 8.02
C THR A 139 -2.85 -12.07 7.87
N LEU A 140 -2.38 -12.35 6.64
CA LEU A 140 -1.60 -13.54 6.34
C LEU A 140 -0.11 -13.37 6.63
N ARG A 141 0.35 -12.13 6.83
CA ARG A 141 1.76 -11.74 6.96
C ARG A 141 2.64 -12.16 5.78
N MET A 142 2.03 -12.32 4.61
CA MET A 142 2.69 -12.75 3.38
C MET A 142 2.93 -11.58 2.43
N ALA A 143 3.96 -11.73 1.61
CA ALA A 143 4.33 -10.80 0.56
C ALA A 143 4.58 -11.55 -0.75
N TYR A 144 4.09 -11.01 -1.86
CA TYR A 144 4.11 -11.62 -3.19
C TYR A 144 4.56 -10.61 -4.23
N LEU A 145 5.56 -10.97 -5.03
CA LEU A 145 6.08 -10.10 -6.09
C LEU A 145 5.17 -10.17 -7.33
N TYR A 146 4.71 -9.03 -7.83
CA TYR A 146 4.07 -8.96 -9.14
C TYR A 146 5.07 -9.35 -10.24
N PRO A 147 4.64 -10.06 -11.29
CA PRO A 147 5.54 -10.41 -12.38
C PRO A 147 6.09 -9.14 -13.03
N PRO A 148 7.37 -9.14 -13.45
CA PRO A 148 7.96 -7.98 -14.12
C PRO A 148 7.15 -7.65 -15.38
N CYS A 149 6.92 -6.35 -15.60
CA CYS A 149 6.40 -5.90 -16.88
C CYS A 149 7.50 -6.14 -17.93
N SER A 150 7.15 -6.63 -19.12
CA SER A 150 8.13 -6.93 -20.18
C SER A 150 9.03 -5.73 -20.50
N ASP A 151 10.19 -5.95 -21.12
CA ASP A 151 11.19 -4.91 -21.46
C ASP A 151 10.61 -3.69 -22.21
N GLU A 152 9.44 -3.83 -22.85
CA GLU A 152 8.70 -2.75 -23.53
C GLU A 152 8.00 -1.75 -22.58
N TYR A 153 7.80 -2.09 -21.30
CA TYR A 153 7.02 -1.29 -20.34
C TYR A 153 7.83 -1.05 -19.07
N ARG A 154 8.63 0.02 -19.07
CA ARG A 154 9.30 0.48 -17.85
C ARG A 154 8.24 1.00 -16.88
N LEU A 155 8.31 0.58 -15.62
CA LEU A 155 7.54 1.18 -14.52
C LEU A 155 8.17 2.54 -14.19
N LEU A 156 7.38 3.61 -14.13
CA LEU A 156 7.90 4.98 -14.19
C LEU A 156 7.64 5.81 -12.92
N CYS A 157 6.45 5.70 -12.31
CA CYS A 157 6.05 6.66 -11.26
C CYS A 157 5.21 6.03 -10.14
N ALA A 158 5.78 5.82 -8.95
CA ALA A 158 5.04 5.31 -7.79
C ALA A 158 3.80 6.11 -7.43
N GLY A 159 3.87 7.43 -7.55
CA GLY A 159 2.76 8.33 -7.23
C GLY A 159 1.56 8.19 -8.17
N ASN A 160 1.70 7.47 -9.30
CA ASN A 160 0.63 7.23 -10.26
C ASN A 160 0.08 5.80 -10.23
N VAL A 161 0.43 5.02 -9.21
CA VAL A 161 0.04 3.61 -9.10
C VAL A 161 -1.06 3.48 -8.06
N GLY A 162 -2.11 2.74 -8.42
CA GLY A 162 -3.22 2.42 -7.53
C GLY A 162 -3.58 0.95 -7.58
N MET A 163 -4.27 0.50 -6.54
CA MET A 163 -4.80 -0.86 -6.42
C MET A 163 -6.29 -0.76 -6.09
N ILE A 164 -7.11 -1.51 -6.81
CA ILE A 164 -8.56 -1.54 -6.60
C ILE A 164 -9.09 -2.96 -6.67
N ARG A 165 -10.13 -3.24 -5.88
CA ARG A 165 -10.86 -4.52 -5.88
C ARG A 165 -12.30 -4.29 -6.33
N ARG A 166 -12.85 -5.23 -7.08
CA ARG A 166 -14.26 -5.23 -7.50
C ARG A 166 -14.80 -6.66 -7.42
N THR A 167 -15.98 -6.82 -6.85
CA THR A 167 -16.74 -8.08 -6.93
C THR A 167 -17.45 -8.14 -8.28
N ALA A 168 -17.19 -9.19 -9.06
CA ALA A 168 -17.91 -9.48 -10.29
C ALA A 168 -19.22 -10.25 -9.99
N ASP A 169 -20.06 -10.45 -11.01
CA ASP A 169 -21.44 -10.99 -10.99
C ASP A 169 -21.65 -12.37 -10.30
N ARG A 170 -20.61 -12.97 -9.70
CA ARG A 170 -20.65 -14.29 -9.06
C ARG A 170 -19.82 -14.36 -7.76
N ASP A 171 -19.69 -13.27 -7.00
CA ASP A 171 -18.78 -13.16 -5.82
C ASP A 171 -17.29 -13.39 -6.15
N HIS A 172 -16.92 -13.28 -7.43
CA HIS A 172 -15.52 -13.38 -7.84
C HIS A 172 -14.85 -12.03 -7.60
N LEU A 173 -13.94 -12.01 -6.64
CA LEU A 173 -13.15 -10.83 -6.34
C LEU A 173 -12.03 -10.67 -7.38
N ILE A 174 -12.05 -9.57 -8.12
CA ILE A 174 -10.98 -9.22 -9.06
C ILE A 174 -10.16 -8.10 -8.43
N ARG A 175 -8.85 -8.32 -8.29
CA ARG A 175 -7.90 -7.27 -7.91
C ARG A 175 -7.17 -6.76 -9.16
N LEU A 176 -7.19 -5.44 -9.33
CA LEU A 176 -6.52 -4.77 -10.42
C LEU A 176 -5.53 -3.74 -9.88
N LEU A 177 -4.29 -3.84 -10.37
CA LEU A 177 -3.26 -2.82 -10.20
C LEU A 177 -3.23 -1.97 -11.46
N ALA A 178 -3.19 -0.65 -11.32
CA ALA A 178 -3.09 0.25 -12.46
C ALA A 178 -2.06 1.36 -12.23
N GLU A 179 -1.25 1.61 -13.25
CA GLU A 179 -0.31 2.74 -13.31
C GLU A 179 -0.70 3.67 -14.45
N LEU A 180 -0.79 4.97 -14.14
CA LEU A 180 -0.97 6.01 -15.15
C LEU A 180 0.39 6.56 -15.57
N GLN A 181 0.77 6.29 -16.81
CA GLN A 181 2.00 6.77 -17.42
C GLN A 181 1.70 7.95 -18.32
N ILE A 182 2.41 9.06 -18.10
CA ILE A 182 2.22 10.30 -18.86
C ILE A 182 3.52 10.62 -19.59
N GLU A 183 3.48 10.47 -20.90
CA GLU A 183 4.61 10.76 -21.78
C GLU A 183 4.55 12.22 -22.22
N SER A 184 5.66 12.93 -22.08
CA SER A 184 5.82 14.28 -22.61
C SER A 184 6.02 14.23 -24.12
N GLY A 185 5.01 14.67 -24.88
CA GLY A 185 5.07 14.77 -26.34
C GLY A 185 5.31 16.20 -26.82
N ASN A 186 5.64 16.36 -28.12
CA ASN A 186 5.79 17.64 -28.82
C ASN A 186 4.45 18.38 -29.00
N GLY A 187 3.72 18.62 -27.91
CA GLY A 187 2.57 19.53 -27.85
C GLY A 187 1.31 19.00 -27.17
N ILE A 188 1.13 17.70 -26.99
CA ILE A 188 0.06 17.11 -26.15
C ILE A 188 0.68 15.93 -25.42
N HIS A 189 0.50 15.84 -24.11
CA HIS A 189 0.95 14.67 -23.36
C HIS A 189 0.11 13.45 -23.72
N ARG A 190 0.75 12.29 -23.85
CA ARG A 190 0.06 11.03 -24.09
C ARG A 190 -0.08 10.29 -22.77
N ALA A 191 -1.27 9.78 -22.50
CA ALA A 191 -1.52 8.98 -21.32
C ALA A 191 -1.68 7.50 -21.72
N THR A 192 -0.95 6.64 -21.02
CA THR A 192 -1.04 5.19 -21.15
C THR A 192 -1.41 4.64 -19.78
N LEU A 193 -2.49 3.87 -19.74
CA LEU A 193 -2.89 3.13 -18.54
C LEU A 193 -2.33 1.71 -18.64
N LEU A 194 -1.40 1.40 -17.75
CA LEU A 194 -0.88 0.05 -17.58
C LEU A 194 -1.71 -0.65 -16.50
N ARG A 195 -2.22 -1.84 -16.78
CA ARG A 195 -3.09 -2.60 -15.89
C ARG A 195 -2.51 -3.99 -15.68
N TYR A 196 -2.55 -4.46 -14.45
CA TYR A 196 -2.29 -5.85 -14.13
C TYR A 196 -3.49 -6.43 -13.40
N SER A 197 -3.99 -7.55 -13.90
CA SER A 197 -4.87 -8.44 -13.17
C SER A 197 -4.48 -9.86 -13.50
N HIS A 198 -4.39 -10.69 -12.46
CA HIS A 198 -4.09 -12.09 -12.64
C HIS A 198 -5.23 -12.82 -13.34
N GLU A 199 -6.47 -12.48 -12.96
CA GLU A 199 -7.70 -13.05 -13.52
C GLU A 199 -7.89 -12.70 -15.00
N LEU A 200 -7.38 -11.54 -15.44
CA LEU A 200 -7.49 -11.04 -16.82
C LEU A 200 -6.29 -11.40 -17.70
N GLY A 201 -5.36 -12.23 -17.23
CA GLY A 201 -4.27 -12.75 -18.04
C GLY A 201 -2.97 -11.94 -18.01
N GLY A 202 -2.76 -11.10 -17.00
CA GLY A 202 -1.49 -10.42 -16.73
C GLY A 202 -1.47 -8.92 -17.07
N TRP A 203 -0.32 -8.43 -17.54
CA TRP A 203 -0.13 -7.03 -17.87
C TRP A 203 -0.78 -6.66 -19.20
N ALA A 204 -1.52 -5.56 -19.21
CA ALA A 204 -2.12 -4.98 -20.41
C ALA A 204 -1.92 -3.47 -20.42
N SER A 205 -1.46 -2.93 -21.55
CA SER A 205 -1.34 -1.49 -21.77
C SER A 205 -2.52 -0.98 -22.60
N THR A 206 -3.02 0.22 -22.29
CA THR A 206 -4.12 0.84 -23.03
C THR A 206 -3.89 2.33 -23.12
N LYS A 207 -3.90 2.87 -24.34
CA LYS A 207 -3.83 4.32 -24.57
C LYS A 207 -5.15 4.95 -24.15
N VAL A 208 -5.07 6.01 -23.34
CA VAL A 208 -6.22 6.76 -22.87
C VAL A 208 -6.08 8.23 -23.27
N ASN A 209 -7.20 8.93 -23.30
CA ASN A 209 -7.20 10.38 -23.46
C ASN A 209 -6.51 11.06 -22.27
N TYR A 210 -5.93 12.25 -22.52
CA TYR A 210 -5.33 13.08 -21.48
C TYR A 210 -5.99 14.47 -21.48
N PRO A 211 -7.09 14.65 -20.72
CA PRO A 211 -7.83 15.91 -20.71
C PRO A 211 -7.02 17.16 -20.30
N PRO A 212 -6.01 17.10 -19.40
CA PRO A 212 -5.18 18.26 -19.04
C PRO A 212 -4.34 18.86 -20.19
N GLY A 213 -4.29 18.20 -21.35
CA GLY A 213 -3.66 18.72 -22.56
C GLY A 213 -2.14 18.85 -22.44
N ARG A 214 -1.65 20.08 -22.24
CA ARG A 214 -0.21 20.43 -22.18
C ARG A 214 0.38 20.51 -20.77
N ARG A 215 -0.46 20.33 -19.75
CA ARG A 215 -0.03 20.42 -18.36
C ARG A 215 0.65 19.10 -17.97
N SER A 216 1.89 19.15 -17.49
CA SER A 216 2.54 18.03 -16.82
C SER A 216 1.78 17.62 -15.56
N TRP A 217 1.85 16.34 -15.22
CA TRP A 217 1.18 15.75 -14.07
C TRP A 217 2.19 15.38 -12.99
N CYS A 218 1.97 15.83 -11.75
CA CYS A 218 2.91 15.60 -10.65
C CYS A 218 2.83 14.18 -10.06
N GLY A 219 1.67 13.54 -10.10
CA GLY A 219 1.47 12.21 -9.51
C GLY A 219 1.66 12.19 -7.99
N ASP A 220 0.80 12.90 -7.26
CA ASP A 220 0.88 13.01 -5.79
C ASP A 220 0.25 11.82 -5.04
N GLY A 221 -0.33 10.87 -5.76
CA GLY A 221 -0.93 9.66 -5.21
C GLY A 221 -2.15 9.20 -5.99
N VAL A 222 -2.64 8.01 -5.63
CA VAL A 222 -3.88 7.45 -6.17
C VAL A 222 -4.80 7.06 -5.02
N ILE A 223 -6.09 7.35 -5.16
CA ILE A 223 -7.13 6.97 -4.20
C ILE A 223 -8.23 6.16 -4.89
N VAL A 224 -8.90 5.31 -4.11
CA VAL A 224 -10.06 4.53 -4.55
C VAL A 224 -11.31 5.24 -4.06
N HIS A 225 -12.23 5.58 -4.96
CA HIS A 225 -13.51 6.19 -4.59
C HIS A 225 -14.58 5.85 -5.62
N ALA A 226 -15.79 5.50 -5.15
CA ALA A 226 -16.93 5.12 -5.98
C ALA A 226 -16.60 4.03 -7.04
N GLY A 227 -15.78 3.04 -6.66
CA GLY A 227 -15.39 1.93 -7.54
C GLY A 227 -14.43 2.32 -8.68
N MET A 228 -13.88 3.54 -8.67
CA MET A 228 -12.91 4.04 -9.65
C MET A 228 -11.59 4.40 -8.98
N LEU A 229 -10.52 4.45 -9.78
CA LEU A 229 -9.26 5.05 -9.37
C LEU A 229 -9.25 6.54 -9.67
N TRP A 230 -8.64 7.30 -8.77
CA TRP A 230 -8.49 8.73 -8.86
C TRP A 230 -7.03 9.08 -8.66
N TRP A 231 -6.36 9.49 -9.72
CA TRP A 231 -5.00 10.02 -9.69
C TRP A 231 -5.05 11.47 -9.23
N VAL A 232 -4.16 11.82 -8.31
CA VAL A 232 -4.13 13.13 -7.66
C VAL A 232 -2.93 13.94 -8.15
N ASP A 233 -3.18 15.20 -8.49
CA ASP A 233 -2.17 16.25 -8.62
C ASP A 233 -2.60 17.41 -7.71
N LEU A 234 -1.90 17.58 -6.58
CA LEU A 234 -2.22 18.55 -5.55
C LEU A 234 -2.02 20.00 -6.01
N SER A 235 -1.40 20.23 -7.17
CA SER A 235 -1.26 21.55 -7.81
C SER A 235 -2.41 21.87 -8.75
N PHE A 236 -3.08 20.86 -9.32
CA PHE A 236 -3.90 21.04 -10.52
C PHE A 236 -5.30 20.42 -10.44
N GLY A 237 -5.44 19.15 -10.05
CA GLY A 237 -6.73 18.46 -10.06
C GLY A 237 -6.62 16.94 -9.92
N LEU A 238 -7.69 16.27 -10.33
CA LEU A 238 -7.83 14.82 -10.27
C LEU A 238 -8.11 14.27 -11.66
N LEU A 239 -7.54 13.10 -11.95
CA LEU A 239 -7.92 12.27 -13.10
C LEU A 239 -8.63 11.03 -12.60
N THR A 240 -9.70 10.61 -13.26
CA THR A 240 -10.42 9.39 -12.88
C THR A 240 -10.94 8.63 -14.09
N CYS A 241 -10.97 7.31 -13.99
CA CYS A 241 -11.61 6.44 -14.98
C CYS A 241 -12.03 5.10 -14.33
N ASP A 242 -12.98 4.40 -14.96
CA ASP A 242 -13.20 2.99 -14.67
C ASP A 242 -12.09 2.14 -15.31
N VAL A 243 -11.17 1.65 -14.48
CA VAL A 243 -10.02 0.85 -14.93
C VAL A 243 -10.39 -0.56 -15.39
N PHE A 244 -11.58 -1.04 -15.03
CA PHE A 244 -12.09 -2.34 -15.48
C PHE A 244 -12.80 -2.25 -16.84
N ALA A 245 -13.11 -1.04 -17.31
CA ALA A 245 -13.71 -0.86 -18.62
C ALA A 245 -12.76 -1.34 -19.74
N ALA A 246 -13.34 -1.94 -20.78
CA ALA A 246 -12.58 -2.35 -21.97
C ALA A 246 -11.90 -1.14 -22.65
N LYS A 247 -12.56 0.02 -22.60
CA LYS A 247 -12.05 1.31 -23.07
C LYS A 247 -12.18 2.34 -21.96
N PRO A 248 -11.16 2.48 -21.08
CA PRO A 248 -11.17 3.49 -20.03
C PRO A 248 -11.18 4.89 -20.64
N ASP A 249 -12.11 5.74 -20.18
CA ASP A 249 -12.19 7.15 -20.55
C ASP A 249 -11.78 8.01 -19.35
N MET A 250 -10.70 8.76 -19.52
CA MET A 250 -10.16 9.62 -18.47
C MET A 250 -10.97 10.90 -18.35
N ARG A 251 -11.46 11.17 -17.16
CA ARG A 251 -12.16 12.41 -16.80
C ARG A 251 -11.26 13.25 -15.92
N PHE A 252 -11.27 14.55 -16.16
CA PHE A 252 -10.54 15.51 -15.35
C PHE A 252 -11.50 16.29 -14.46
N VAL A 253 -11.16 16.38 -13.19
CA VAL A 253 -11.86 17.17 -12.18
C VAL A 253 -10.87 18.21 -11.65
N PRO A 254 -11.04 19.51 -11.94
CA PRO A 254 -10.14 20.54 -11.44
C PRO A 254 -10.23 20.65 -9.92
N LEU A 255 -9.17 21.14 -9.26
CA LEU A 255 -9.27 21.57 -7.86
C LEU A 255 -10.30 22.70 -7.67
N PRO A 256 -10.75 22.99 -6.43
CA PRO A 256 -11.66 24.10 -6.18
C PRO A 256 -11.16 25.42 -6.79
N GLU A 257 -12.09 26.31 -7.12
CA GLU A 257 -11.76 27.60 -7.71
C GLU A 257 -10.77 28.39 -6.84
N GLY A 258 -9.73 28.95 -7.46
CA GLY A 258 -8.65 29.65 -6.76
C GLY A 258 -7.56 28.74 -6.17
N CYS A 259 -7.74 27.42 -6.13
CA CYS A 259 -6.74 26.50 -5.57
C CYS A 259 -5.69 26.04 -6.58
N LYS A 260 -5.87 26.30 -7.88
CA LYS A 260 -4.93 25.90 -8.94
C LYS A 260 -3.58 26.62 -8.78
N LEU A 261 -2.49 25.85 -8.81
CA LEU A 261 -1.12 26.35 -8.75
C LEU A 261 -0.37 26.18 -10.09
N PRO A 262 0.66 27.02 -10.34
CA PRO A 262 1.61 26.76 -11.42
C PRO A 262 2.31 25.40 -11.20
N TYR A 263 2.82 24.83 -12.28
CA TYR A 263 3.57 23.57 -12.19
C TYR A 263 4.90 23.88 -11.54
N SER A 264 5.27 23.08 -10.53
CA SER A 264 6.56 23.17 -9.88
C SER A 264 7.01 21.76 -9.52
N SER A 265 8.11 21.30 -10.11
CA SER A 265 8.72 20.01 -9.77
C SER A 265 9.20 19.97 -8.31
N ASP A 266 9.58 21.13 -7.76
CA ASP A 266 10.28 21.22 -6.48
C ASP A 266 9.35 21.53 -5.30
N ALA A 267 8.05 21.73 -5.56
CA ALA A 267 7.11 22.14 -4.53
C ALA A 267 6.48 20.92 -3.85
N ASP A 268 6.80 20.71 -2.57
CA ASP A 268 6.15 19.69 -1.74
C ASP A 268 4.75 20.18 -1.31
N HIS A 269 3.78 20.06 -2.22
CA HIS A 269 2.40 20.42 -1.99
C HIS A 269 1.75 19.57 -0.88
N ALA A 270 2.23 18.35 -0.64
CA ALA A 270 1.70 17.44 0.38
C ALA A 270 1.90 17.95 1.82
N LYS A 271 2.72 18.99 2.02
CA LYS A 271 2.82 19.66 3.33
C LYS A 271 1.61 20.51 3.68
N HIS A 272 0.91 21.01 2.67
CA HIS A 272 -0.18 21.97 2.85
C HIS A 272 -1.48 21.50 2.20
N ARG A 273 -1.45 20.44 1.40
CA ARG A 273 -2.59 19.95 0.61
C ARG A 273 -2.71 18.44 0.72
N CYS A 274 -3.94 17.96 0.81
CA CYS A 274 -4.24 16.53 0.81
C CYS A 274 -5.58 16.33 0.11
N VAL A 275 -5.67 15.26 -0.68
CA VAL A 275 -6.94 14.73 -1.17
C VAL A 275 -7.07 13.31 -0.63
N ASN A 276 -8.21 13.01 0.01
CA ASN A 276 -8.51 11.64 0.43
C ASN A 276 -10.03 11.45 0.55
N VAL A 277 -10.47 10.22 0.81
CA VAL A 277 -11.86 9.90 1.12
C VAL A 277 -12.08 9.98 2.62
N SER A 278 -13.16 10.63 3.03
CA SER A 278 -13.60 10.72 4.42
C SER A 278 -15.12 10.67 4.49
N ASP A 279 -15.65 9.80 5.34
CA ASP A 279 -17.10 9.55 5.47
C ASP A 279 -17.77 9.25 4.11
N GLY A 280 -17.09 8.47 3.27
CA GLY A 280 -17.54 8.14 1.92
C GLY A 280 -17.47 9.29 0.91
N GLU A 281 -17.09 10.51 1.30
CA GLU A 281 -16.95 11.66 0.41
C GLU A 281 -15.50 11.90 0.01
N LEU A 282 -15.25 12.27 -1.24
CA LEU A 282 -13.93 12.71 -1.68
C LEU A 282 -13.70 14.14 -1.20
N ALA A 283 -12.64 14.36 -0.43
CA ALA A 283 -12.36 15.62 0.25
C ALA A 283 -10.97 16.16 -0.10
N PHE A 284 -10.87 17.49 -0.20
CA PHE A 284 -9.64 18.24 -0.40
C PHE A 284 -9.43 19.18 0.78
N VAL A 285 -8.24 19.16 1.38
CA VAL A 285 -7.82 20.10 2.42
C VAL A 285 -6.68 20.95 1.89
N GLN A 286 -6.71 22.24 2.19
CA GLN A 286 -5.61 23.16 1.93
C GLN A 286 -5.34 24.06 3.12
N ILE A 287 -4.07 24.16 3.49
CA ILE A 287 -3.51 25.23 4.32
C ILE A 287 -3.01 26.32 3.38
N HIS A 288 -3.48 27.56 3.54
CA HIS A 288 -3.10 28.66 2.66
C HIS A 288 -3.16 30.02 3.36
N ASP A 289 -2.46 31.00 2.80
CA ASP A 289 -2.64 32.40 3.16
C ASP A 289 -4.00 32.91 2.64
N ASP A 290 -4.66 33.78 3.40
CA ASP A 290 -5.84 34.50 2.93
C ASP A 290 -5.43 35.73 2.12
N ASP A 291 -5.43 35.60 0.80
CA ASP A 291 -5.09 36.68 -0.13
C ASP A 291 -6.00 37.92 0.02
N ALA A 292 -7.21 37.79 0.60
CA ALA A 292 -8.10 38.92 0.84
C ALA A 292 -7.51 39.96 1.82
N ALA A 293 -6.53 39.57 2.64
CA ALA A 293 -5.80 40.47 3.55
C ALA A 293 -4.52 41.05 2.94
N ALA A 294 -4.10 40.63 1.74
CA ALA A 294 -2.85 41.06 1.10
C ALA A 294 -2.87 42.49 0.53
N GLY A 295 -3.89 43.28 0.87
CA GLY A 295 -3.89 44.73 0.68
C GLY A 295 -3.03 45.43 1.73
N ARG A 296 -1.79 45.76 1.37
CA ARG A 296 -0.86 46.67 2.10
C ARG A 296 -0.76 46.48 3.62
N GLY A 297 0.16 45.61 4.04
CA GLY A 297 0.77 45.66 5.38
C GLY A 297 0.02 44.97 6.52
N ALA A 298 -1.11 44.31 6.25
CA ALA A 298 -1.75 43.43 7.23
C ALA A 298 -0.97 42.10 7.35
N PRO A 299 -0.86 41.51 8.56
CA PRO A 299 -0.23 40.21 8.73
C PRO A 299 -1.02 39.12 7.99
N SER A 300 -0.31 38.27 7.25
CA SER A 300 -0.90 37.14 6.55
C SER A 300 -1.69 36.27 7.52
N THR A 301 -2.97 36.08 7.22
CA THR A 301 -3.80 35.13 7.95
C THR A 301 -3.67 33.76 7.31
N ILE A 302 -3.30 32.75 8.10
CA ILE A 302 -3.27 31.36 7.65
C ILE A 302 -4.64 30.73 7.87
N MET A 303 -5.19 30.17 6.80
CA MET A 303 -6.47 29.46 6.75
C MET A 303 -6.26 27.97 6.51
N ILE A 304 -7.13 27.16 7.11
CA ILE A 304 -7.36 25.76 6.75
C ILE A 304 -8.74 25.69 6.13
N SER A 305 -8.81 25.27 4.88
CA SER A 305 -10.05 25.12 4.13
C SER A 305 -10.24 23.65 3.72
N LEU A 306 -11.46 23.15 3.88
CA LEU A 306 -11.87 21.80 3.55
C LEU A 306 -13.02 21.88 2.54
N TRP A 307 -12.88 21.19 1.41
CA TRP A 307 -13.91 21.02 0.40
C TRP A 307 -14.25 19.56 0.23
N THR A 308 -15.48 19.26 -0.16
CA THR A 308 -15.87 17.93 -0.64
C THR A 308 -16.40 18.00 -2.05
N LEU A 309 -16.15 16.93 -2.80
CA LEU A 309 -16.60 16.79 -4.16
C LEU A 309 -17.99 16.17 -4.20
N GLN A 310 -18.95 16.93 -4.70
CA GLN A 310 -20.29 16.44 -4.99
C GLN A 310 -20.32 16.00 -6.45
N GLN A 311 -20.72 14.75 -6.69
CA GLN A 311 -20.90 14.20 -8.02
C GLN A 311 -22.40 14.11 -8.33
N SER A 312 -22.83 14.60 -9.48
CA SER A 312 -24.21 14.36 -9.95
C SER A 312 -24.40 12.88 -10.29
N ASP A 313 -25.62 12.34 -10.13
CA ASP A 313 -25.96 10.95 -10.47
C ASP A 313 -25.63 10.57 -11.93
N ALA A 314 -25.63 11.55 -12.84
CA ALA A 314 -25.26 11.35 -14.25
C ALA A 314 -23.74 11.37 -14.50
N GLY A 315 -22.91 11.61 -13.49
CA GLY A 315 -21.45 11.70 -13.58
C GLY A 315 -20.91 12.81 -14.50
N LYS A 316 -21.76 13.76 -14.91
CA LYS A 316 -21.44 14.82 -15.88
C LYS A 316 -20.87 16.08 -15.24
N GLU A 317 -21.25 16.36 -13.99
CA GLU A 317 -20.74 17.50 -13.24
C GLU A 317 -20.19 17.03 -11.89
N SER A 318 -19.00 17.52 -11.57
CA SER A 318 -18.33 17.32 -10.29
C SER A 318 -17.99 18.70 -9.76
N VAL A 319 -18.65 19.09 -8.66
CA VAL A 319 -18.54 20.43 -8.09
C VAL A 319 -17.99 20.32 -6.68
N TRP A 320 -16.98 21.13 -6.39
CA TRP A 320 -16.42 21.25 -5.04
C TRP A 320 -17.28 22.17 -4.19
N SER A 321 -17.71 21.67 -3.03
CA SER A 321 -18.43 22.44 -2.02
C SER A 321 -17.50 22.75 -0.84
N LEU A 322 -17.35 24.03 -0.48
CA LEU A 322 -16.59 24.41 0.72
C LEU A 322 -17.39 24.00 1.96
N ARG A 323 -16.80 23.17 2.82
CA ARG A 323 -17.42 22.68 4.06
C ARG A 323 -16.96 23.44 5.28
N HIS A 324 -15.65 23.61 5.43
CA HIS A 324 -15.05 24.32 6.56
C HIS A 324 -13.96 25.28 6.10
N ARG A 325 -13.89 26.43 6.77
CA ARG A 325 -12.81 27.40 6.64
C ARG A 325 -12.50 27.96 8.02
N VAL A 326 -11.30 27.68 8.51
CA VAL A 326 -10.89 27.95 9.90
C VAL A 326 -9.57 28.68 9.90
N ARG A 327 -9.41 29.68 10.76
CA ARG A 327 -8.11 30.34 10.92
C ARG A 327 -7.22 29.52 11.84
N VAL A 328 -5.94 29.40 11.52
CA VAL A 328 -5.02 28.61 12.35
C VAL A 328 -4.78 29.26 13.72
N ASP A 329 -4.88 30.58 13.81
CA ASP A 329 -4.75 31.30 15.08
C ASP A 329 -5.87 30.97 16.08
N GLU A 330 -7.10 30.79 15.62
CA GLU A 330 -8.23 30.34 16.44
C GLU A 330 -7.97 28.98 17.09
N ILE A 331 -7.35 28.05 16.35
CA ILE A 331 -6.95 26.74 16.88
C ILE A 331 -5.86 26.93 17.95
N TRP A 332 -4.86 27.77 17.70
CA TRP A 332 -3.79 28.04 18.67
C TRP A 332 -4.26 28.74 19.95
N ASP A 333 -5.27 29.60 19.83
CA ASP A 333 -5.85 30.33 20.96
C ASP A 333 -6.81 29.49 21.79
N HIS A 334 -7.29 28.37 21.23
CA HIS A 334 -8.14 27.44 21.96
C HIS A 334 -7.40 26.78 23.15
N ILE A 335 -8.13 26.58 24.25
CA ILE A 335 -7.56 26.05 25.50
C ILE A 335 -6.98 24.64 25.32
N THR A 336 -7.56 23.81 24.44
CA THR A 336 -7.06 22.45 24.19
C THR A 336 -5.71 22.46 23.49
N TYR A 337 -5.47 23.38 22.54
CA TYR A 337 -4.15 23.53 21.92
C TYR A 337 -3.12 24.01 22.93
N ARG A 338 -3.44 25.03 23.73
CA ARG A 338 -2.51 25.56 24.76
C ARG A 338 -2.08 24.50 25.77
N LYS A 339 -2.99 23.58 26.15
CA LYS A 339 -2.66 22.44 27.03
C LYS A 339 -1.62 21.49 26.45
N THR A 340 -1.48 21.41 25.12
CA THR A 340 -0.47 20.55 24.48
C THR A 340 0.95 21.10 24.59
N MET A 341 1.11 22.39 24.94
CA MET A 341 2.40 23.10 25.00
C MET A 341 3.18 23.09 23.67
N MET A 342 2.50 22.82 22.55
CA MET A 342 3.08 22.90 21.21
C MET A 342 3.30 24.35 20.76
N PRO A 343 4.34 24.64 19.95
CA PRO A 343 4.62 26.00 19.49
C PRO A 343 3.59 26.45 18.45
N ARG A 344 3.19 27.73 18.50
CA ARG A 344 2.34 28.37 17.47
C ARG A 344 3.10 28.53 16.16
N ARG A 345 3.13 27.47 15.36
CA ARG A 345 3.71 27.42 14.01
C ARG A 345 2.71 26.77 13.08
N VAL A 346 2.74 27.19 11.81
CA VAL A 346 1.89 26.59 10.79
C VAL A 346 2.13 25.08 10.78
N PRO A 347 1.08 24.27 11.04
CA PRO A 347 1.23 22.83 11.05
C PRO A 347 1.40 22.29 9.63
N VAL A 348 1.96 21.09 9.54
CA VAL A 348 2.05 20.36 8.28
C VAL A 348 0.90 19.36 8.23
N LEU A 349 0.24 19.24 7.08
CA LEU A 349 -0.90 18.34 6.92
C LEU A 349 -0.46 16.87 6.93
N ALA A 350 -1.19 16.02 7.65
CA ALA A 350 -0.90 14.59 7.75
C ALA A 350 -1.95 13.74 7.03
N LEU A 351 -3.20 13.73 7.48
CA LEU A 351 -4.28 12.98 6.82
C LEU A 351 -5.66 13.49 7.27
N LEU A 352 -6.68 13.08 6.54
CA LEU A 352 -8.09 13.19 6.93
C LEU A 352 -8.51 11.97 7.76
N HIS A 353 -9.35 12.16 8.78
CA HIS A 353 -9.98 11.03 9.46
C HIS A 353 -10.86 10.26 8.47
N PRO A 354 -10.77 8.92 8.35
CA PRO A 354 -11.48 8.18 7.31
C PRO A 354 -13.01 8.20 7.47
N LYS A 355 -13.51 8.43 8.69
CA LYS A 355 -14.95 8.35 9.03
C LYS A 355 -15.57 9.66 9.54
N GLU A 356 -14.77 10.69 9.76
CA GLU A 356 -15.23 11.94 10.38
C GLU A 356 -14.66 13.12 9.59
N LEU A 357 -15.44 13.62 8.65
CA LEU A 357 -15.00 14.63 7.68
C LEU A 357 -14.45 15.93 8.31
N GLY A 358 -14.95 16.30 9.49
CA GLY A 358 -14.50 17.47 10.24
C GLY A 358 -13.14 17.29 10.94
N VAL A 359 -12.64 16.07 11.08
CA VAL A 359 -11.43 15.76 11.86
C VAL A 359 -10.22 15.60 10.94
N VAL A 360 -9.21 16.44 11.16
CA VAL A 360 -7.98 16.47 10.36
C VAL A 360 -6.75 16.32 11.24
N PHE A 361 -5.82 15.47 10.81
CA PHE A 361 -4.55 15.24 11.50
C PHE A 361 -3.44 16.11 10.93
N PHE A 362 -2.59 16.58 11.83
CA PHE A 362 -1.50 17.49 11.53
C PHE A 362 -0.22 17.06 12.24
N PHE A 363 0.90 17.34 11.57
CA PHE A 363 2.23 17.30 12.16
C PHE A 363 2.62 18.67 12.72
N GLN A 364 3.00 18.71 13.99
CA GLN A 364 3.76 19.83 14.55
C GLN A 364 5.24 19.45 14.63
N ILE A 365 6.04 20.02 13.73
CA ILE A 365 7.48 19.74 13.65
C ILE A 365 8.25 20.82 14.41
N THR A 366 9.14 20.38 15.29
CA THR A 366 10.10 21.22 16.00
C THR A 366 11.53 20.73 15.73
N SER A 367 12.54 21.48 16.14
CA SER A 367 13.94 21.08 15.94
C SER A 367 14.32 19.77 16.66
N ARG A 368 13.55 19.35 17.67
CA ARG A 368 13.87 18.16 18.50
C ARG A 368 12.81 17.06 18.48
N ASN A 369 11.56 17.41 18.22
CA ASN A 369 10.43 16.49 18.29
C ASN A 369 9.42 16.78 17.17
N SER A 370 8.74 15.74 16.71
CA SER A 370 7.53 15.87 15.91
C SER A 370 6.34 15.36 16.72
N TRP A 371 5.19 16.01 16.55
CA TRP A 371 3.94 15.63 17.20
C TRP A 371 2.88 15.38 16.14
N MET A 372 2.03 14.39 16.35
CA MET A 372 0.81 14.17 15.59
C MET A 372 -0.36 14.62 16.46
N PHE A 373 -1.24 15.46 15.94
CA PHE A 373 -2.43 15.89 16.65
C PHE A 373 -3.64 15.97 15.72
N ALA A 374 -4.81 15.65 16.26
CA ALA A 374 -6.09 15.72 15.57
C ALA A 374 -6.82 17.01 15.94
N VAL A 375 -7.38 17.68 14.95
CA VAL A 375 -8.20 18.89 15.13
C VAL A 375 -9.58 18.63 14.53
N ASP A 376 -10.62 18.90 15.29
CA ASP A 376 -11.96 19.07 14.75
C ASP A 376 -12.09 20.49 14.20
N LEU A 377 -12.27 20.63 12.89
CA LEU A 377 -12.42 21.91 12.20
C LEU A 377 -13.75 22.61 12.50
N VAL A 378 -14.78 21.89 12.96
CA VAL A 378 -16.08 22.47 13.34
C VAL A 378 -15.93 23.25 14.65
N THR A 379 -15.41 22.58 15.67
CA THR A 379 -15.28 23.14 17.03
C THR A 379 -13.93 23.83 17.26
N ARG A 380 -12.96 23.63 16.36
CA ARG A 380 -11.59 24.20 16.38
C ARG A 380 -10.74 23.67 17.54
N ILE A 381 -11.15 22.53 18.11
CA ILE A 381 -10.49 21.94 19.26
C ILE A 381 -9.46 20.90 18.81
N VAL A 382 -8.32 20.86 19.50
CA VAL A 382 -7.44 19.69 19.48
C VAL A 382 -8.10 18.56 20.28
N LEU A 383 -8.38 17.45 19.61
CA LEU A 383 -8.97 16.25 20.22
C LEU A 383 -7.91 15.41 20.91
N GLU A 384 -6.83 15.10 20.20
CA GLU A 384 -5.78 14.19 20.63
C GLU A 384 -4.41 14.71 20.18
N CYS A 385 -3.37 14.41 20.94
CA CYS A 385 -2.00 14.76 20.59
C CYS A 385 -1.03 13.71 21.14
N LYS A 386 -0.10 13.24 20.28
CA LYS A 386 0.91 12.26 20.65
C LYS A 386 2.23 12.57 19.98
N LYS A 387 3.33 12.21 20.65
CA LYS A 387 4.65 12.33 20.06
C LYS A 387 4.75 11.40 18.84
N TYR A 388 5.17 11.97 17.72
CA TYR A 388 5.35 11.27 16.46
C TYR A 388 6.82 11.01 16.21
N LYS A 389 7.15 9.75 15.90
CA LYS A 389 8.50 9.33 15.50
C LYS A 389 8.37 8.31 14.38
N MET A 390 8.93 8.63 13.22
CA MET A 390 9.16 7.68 12.14
C MET A 390 10.68 7.47 12.04
N PRO A 391 11.22 6.29 12.41
CA PRO A 391 12.66 6.08 12.50
C PRO A 391 13.42 6.34 11.19
N GLN A 392 12.79 6.05 10.05
CA GLN A 392 13.43 6.09 8.73
C GLN A 392 13.30 7.43 8.01
N LEU A 393 12.40 8.31 8.46
CA LEU A 393 12.06 9.55 7.75
C LEU A 393 12.52 10.78 8.54
N PRO A 394 13.46 11.58 8.01
CA PRO A 394 13.80 12.87 8.58
C PRO A 394 12.58 13.78 8.74
N THR A 395 12.54 14.56 9.82
CA THR A 395 11.36 15.37 10.18
C THR A 395 10.98 16.41 9.13
N MET A 396 11.94 16.89 8.33
CA MET A 396 11.73 17.84 7.24
C MET A 396 10.87 17.30 6.10
N TYR A 397 10.73 15.98 5.96
CA TYR A 397 9.96 15.31 4.92
C TYR A 397 8.58 14.85 5.37
N HIS A 398 8.21 15.07 6.63
CA HIS A 398 6.86 14.76 7.09
C HIS A 398 5.83 15.54 6.26
N SER A 399 4.87 14.83 5.69
CA SER A 399 3.79 15.36 4.86
C SER A 399 2.70 14.29 4.71
N SER A 400 1.58 14.63 4.07
CA SER A 400 0.49 13.67 3.85
C SER A 400 0.85 12.53 2.90
N ARG A 401 1.99 12.60 2.22
CA ARG A 401 2.51 11.51 1.37
C ARG A 401 3.05 10.34 2.19
N HIS A 402 3.47 10.57 3.43
CA HIS A 402 4.21 9.57 4.21
C HIS A 402 3.36 8.85 5.27
N VAL A 403 2.09 9.20 5.39
CA VAL A 403 1.12 8.53 6.26
C VAL A 403 -0.19 8.33 5.53
N ARG A 404 -0.87 7.21 5.80
CA ARG A 404 -2.19 6.91 5.22
C ARG A 404 -3.14 6.43 6.31
N ALA A 405 -4.40 6.84 6.20
CA ALA A 405 -5.48 6.17 6.94
C ALA A 405 -5.70 4.80 6.31
N TRP A 406 -5.77 3.76 7.14
CA TRP A 406 -6.02 2.41 6.70
C TRP A 406 -7.12 1.79 7.54
N GLU A 407 -8.27 1.54 6.90
CA GLU A 407 -9.35 0.77 7.49
C GLU A 407 -8.96 -0.69 7.58
N LEU A 408 -9.15 -1.29 8.75
CA LEU A 408 -8.71 -2.65 9.01
C LEU A 408 -9.86 -3.64 8.78
N PRO A 409 -9.55 -4.84 8.25
CA PRO A 409 -10.51 -5.92 8.21
C PRO A 409 -10.90 -6.35 9.63
N HIS A 410 -12.11 -6.88 9.77
CA HIS A 410 -12.65 -7.34 11.05
C HIS A 410 -11.75 -8.38 11.74
N SER A 411 -11.13 -9.26 10.96
CA SER A 411 -10.12 -10.23 11.41
C SER A 411 -8.99 -9.60 12.21
N ILE A 412 -8.36 -8.54 11.69
CA ILE A 412 -7.28 -7.84 12.38
C ILE A 412 -7.79 -7.09 13.62
N CYS A 413 -9.01 -6.55 13.58
CA CYS A 413 -9.60 -5.88 14.74
C CYS A 413 -9.93 -6.84 15.89
N ARG A 414 -10.36 -8.07 15.60
CA ARG A 414 -10.76 -9.08 16.59
C ARG A 414 -9.65 -10.07 16.96
N GLY A 415 -8.57 -10.13 16.18
CA GLY A 415 -7.56 -11.17 16.31
C GLY A 415 -8.05 -12.54 15.83
N GLU A 416 -9.03 -12.54 14.92
CA GLU A 416 -9.63 -13.74 14.31
C GLU A 416 -9.10 -13.90 12.87
N ASP A 417 -8.79 -15.11 12.42
CA ASP A 417 -8.41 -15.35 11.03
C ASP A 417 -9.68 -15.55 10.17
N ASP A 418 -10.15 -14.52 9.46
CA ASP A 418 -11.19 -14.67 8.42
C ASP A 418 -10.53 -15.30 7.19
N GLU A 419 -10.63 -16.63 7.08
CA GLU A 419 -10.13 -17.40 5.94
C GLU A 419 -11.28 -17.88 5.06
N THR A 420 -11.14 -17.74 3.74
CA THR A 420 -12.01 -18.39 2.74
C THR A 420 -11.25 -19.52 2.05
N ASP A 421 -11.93 -20.65 1.85
CA ASP A 421 -11.39 -21.81 1.12
C ASP A 421 -11.44 -21.56 -0.40
N ILE A 422 -10.29 -21.60 -1.09
CA ILE A 422 -10.18 -21.50 -2.56
C ILE A 422 -9.73 -22.85 -3.13
N MET A 423 -10.55 -23.42 -4.02
CA MET A 423 -10.23 -24.68 -4.72
C MET A 423 -9.40 -24.42 -5.98
N LEU A 424 -8.25 -25.07 -6.13
CA LEU A 424 -7.40 -24.98 -7.32
C LEU A 424 -7.31 -26.31 -8.09
N TYR A 425 -7.29 -26.21 -9.41
CA TYR A 425 -7.32 -27.34 -10.35
C TYR A 425 -5.99 -27.48 -11.09
N PHE A 426 -5.55 -28.70 -11.36
CA PHE A 426 -4.46 -28.94 -12.31
C PHE A 426 -5.05 -29.19 -13.70
N GLY A 427 -4.72 -28.33 -14.66
CA GLY A 427 -5.15 -28.47 -16.05
C GLY A 427 -4.40 -29.60 -16.77
N HIS A 428 -5.14 -30.35 -17.59
CA HIS A 428 -4.67 -31.48 -18.41
C HIS A 428 -3.38 -31.15 -19.20
N VAL A 429 -2.29 -31.86 -18.92
CA VAL A 429 -1.08 -31.89 -19.77
C VAL A 429 -1.34 -32.91 -20.88
N SER A 430 -1.48 -32.46 -22.12
CA SER A 430 -1.93 -33.28 -23.26
C SER A 430 -0.82 -34.06 -23.97
N ASN A 431 0.40 -34.07 -23.46
CA ASN A 431 1.48 -34.90 -23.99
C ASN A 431 2.38 -35.32 -22.84
N LEU A 432 2.25 -36.57 -22.38
CA LEU A 432 3.34 -37.35 -21.79
C LEU A 432 2.90 -38.83 -21.83
N THR A 433 3.64 -39.60 -22.61
CA THR A 433 3.72 -41.07 -22.53
C THR A 433 4.61 -41.52 -21.38
N ASP A 434 5.12 -40.61 -20.55
CA ASP A 434 5.89 -40.92 -19.36
C ASP A 434 5.06 -40.65 -18.11
N GLU A 435 5.01 -41.64 -17.23
CA GLU A 435 4.33 -41.58 -15.94
C GLU A 435 4.82 -40.38 -15.13
N LEU A 436 3.88 -39.51 -14.75
CA LEU A 436 4.13 -38.39 -13.86
C LEU A 436 4.04 -38.91 -12.42
N ASP A 437 5.11 -39.54 -11.95
CA ASP A 437 5.23 -40.03 -10.58
C ASP A 437 5.46 -38.86 -9.61
N LEU A 438 4.38 -38.40 -8.99
CA LEU A 438 4.42 -37.52 -7.82
C LEU A 438 4.90 -38.30 -6.59
N ASN A 439 6.20 -38.60 -6.50
CA ASN A 439 6.78 -39.29 -5.34
C ASN A 439 6.99 -38.31 -4.17
N PHE A 440 5.96 -38.15 -3.34
CA PHE A 440 6.08 -37.52 -2.03
C PHE A 440 6.63 -38.53 -1.01
N THR A 441 7.78 -38.24 -0.38
CA THR A 441 8.13 -38.86 0.90
C THR A 441 7.19 -38.30 1.98
N SER A 442 6.55 -39.13 2.80
CA SER A 442 5.55 -38.70 3.82
C SER A 442 6.03 -37.51 4.65
N ASP A 443 7.32 -37.53 5.00
CA ASP A 443 7.94 -36.56 5.90
C ASP A 443 8.01 -35.16 5.29
N LYS A 444 8.17 -35.02 3.96
CA LYS A 444 8.21 -33.73 3.26
C LYS A 444 6.83 -33.12 3.04
N ALA A 445 5.82 -33.95 2.81
CA ALA A 445 4.44 -33.48 2.66
C ALA A 445 3.92 -32.97 4.01
N ASP A 446 4.16 -33.72 5.09
CA ASP A 446 3.78 -33.30 6.44
C ASP A 446 4.59 -32.08 6.90
N GLU A 447 5.88 -31.98 6.55
CA GLU A 447 6.70 -30.78 6.78
C GLU A 447 6.15 -29.56 6.02
N LEU A 448 5.79 -29.69 4.73
CA LEU A 448 5.21 -28.59 3.93
C LEU A 448 3.80 -28.19 4.38
N LEU A 449 2.97 -29.15 4.78
CA LEU A 449 1.66 -28.92 5.38
C LEU A 449 1.81 -28.21 6.74
N SER A 450 2.82 -28.58 7.54
CA SER A 450 3.13 -27.91 8.81
C SER A 450 3.72 -26.50 8.63
N THR A 451 4.44 -26.26 7.54
CA THR A 451 5.13 -24.99 7.28
C THR A 451 4.18 -23.94 6.70
N THR A 452 3.19 -24.36 5.91
CA THR A 452 2.23 -23.43 5.27
C THR A 452 0.88 -23.37 5.97
N GLY A 453 0.43 -24.42 6.66
CA GLY A 453 -0.84 -24.48 7.41
C GLY A 453 -2.13 -24.27 6.61
N ARG A 454 -2.02 -23.96 5.30
CA ARG A 454 -3.10 -23.43 4.45
C ARG A 454 -3.33 -24.20 3.15
N LEU A 455 -2.56 -25.26 2.95
CA LEU A 455 -2.67 -26.14 1.79
C LEU A 455 -3.31 -27.44 2.26
N PHE A 456 -4.48 -27.81 1.75
CA PHE A 456 -5.12 -29.08 2.05
C PHE A 456 -5.14 -29.94 0.79
N ILE A 457 -4.57 -31.12 0.89
CA ILE A 457 -4.60 -32.13 -0.17
C ILE A 457 -5.84 -33.00 0.08
N ASN A 458 -6.64 -33.24 -0.96
CA ASN A 458 -7.89 -34.00 -0.86
C ASN A 458 -7.68 -35.38 -0.17
N PRO A 459 -8.47 -35.74 0.86
CA PRO A 459 -8.37 -37.04 1.55
C PRO A 459 -8.50 -38.27 0.64
N ARG A 460 -9.23 -38.17 -0.48
CA ARG A 460 -9.33 -39.26 -1.47
C ARG A 460 -7.96 -39.62 -2.08
N PHE A 461 -7.00 -38.70 -2.08
CA PHE A 461 -5.62 -38.98 -2.47
C PHE A 461 -4.91 -39.91 -1.47
N GLN A 462 -5.23 -39.79 -0.17
CA GLN A 462 -4.70 -40.69 0.86
C GLN A 462 -5.33 -42.10 0.78
N GLU A 463 -6.61 -42.20 0.42
CA GLU A 463 -7.29 -43.49 0.23
C GLU A 463 -6.86 -44.22 -1.07
N LEU A 464 -6.58 -43.48 -2.14
CA LEU A 464 -6.12 -44.02 -3.43
C LEU A 464 -4.67 -44.53 -3.42
N ARG A 465 -3.91 -44.26 -2.34
CA ARG A 465 -2.52 -44.71 -2.14
C ARG A 465 -2.35 -46.24 -2.10
N ASN A 466 -3.44 -46.99 -1.90
CA ASN A 466 -3.45 -48.44 -1.73
C ASN A 466 -4.08 -49.23 -2.89
N ALA A 467 -4.52 -48.58 -3.97
CA ALA A 467 -5.22 -49.25 -5.08
C ALA A 467 -4.32 -49.38 -6.33
N THR A 468 -4.08 -50.61 -6.78
CA THR A 468 -3.21 -50.99 -7.91
C THR A 468 -3.77 -50.68 -9.31
N ALA A 469 -4.79 -49.82 -9.44
CA ALA A 469 -5.35 -49.45 -10.73
C ALA A 469 -5.67 -47.95 -10.74
N PHE A 470 -4.79 -47.18 -11.37
CA PHE A 470 -4.95 -45.74 -11.62
C PHE A 470 -6.12 -45.47 -12.58
N PRO A 471 -7.03 -44.56 -12.24
CA PRO A 471 -7.77 -43.83 -13.24
C PRO A 471 -7.16 -42.42 -13.38
N LYS A 472 -6.88 -42.01 -14.63
CA LYS A 472 -6.36 -40.68 -15.02
C LYS A 472 -7.33 -39.57 -14.56
N TYR A 473 -7.23 -39.08 -13.34
CA TYR A 473 -8.12 -37.99 -12.86
C TYR A 473 -7.38 -36.96 -12.00
N LEU A 474 -7.81 -35.71 -12.20
CA LEU A 474 -7.33 -34.48 -11.61
C LEU A 474 -6.88 -34.61 -10.15
N SER A 475 -5.66 -34.16 -9.88
CA SER A 475 -5.25 -33.72 -8.55
C SER A 475 -5.94 -32.39 -8.23
N PHE A 476 -6.44 -32.23 -7.00
CA PHE A 476 -6.96 -30.95 -6.52
C PHE A 476 -6.26 -30.58 -5.21
N VAL A 477 -5.85 -29.33 -5.10
CA VAL A 477 -5.29 -28.76 -3.88
C VAL A 477 -6.22 -27.64 -3.46
N ILE A 478 -6.67 -27.71 -2.21
CA ILE A 478 -7.44 -26.64 -1.59
C ILE A 478 -6.43 -25.70 -0.97
N VAL A 479 -6.48 -24.42 -1.35
CA VAL A 479 -5.64 -23.38 -0.78
C VAL A 479 -6.55 -22.39 -0.08
N LYS A 480 -6.28 -22.15 1.19
CA LYS A 480 -6.92 -21.02 1.88
C LYS A 480 -6.25 -19.73 1.43
N ALA A 481 -7.03 -18.89 0.74
CA ALA A 481 -6.55 -17.64 0.18
C ALA A 481 -7.70 -16.61 0.08
N THR A 482 -7.35 -15.33 -0.02
CA THR A 482 -8.31 -14.23 -0.13
C THR A 482 -8.69 -13.90 -1.57
N ASP A 483 -7.88 -14.35 -2.54
CA ASP A 483 -8.15 -14.21 -3.97
C ASP A 483 -7.32 -15.18 -4.82
N ALA A 484 -7.58 -15.16 -6.14
CA ALA A 484 -6.97 -16.06 -7.10
C ALA A 484 -5.46 -15.84 -7.29
N TYR A 485 -4.97 -14.61 -7.12
CA TYR A 485 -3.54 -14.30 -7.26
C TYR A 485 -2.75 -14.88 -6.09
N GLU A 486 -3.26 -14.67 -4.88
CA GLU A 486 -2.69 -15.23 -3.66
C GLU A 486 -2.66 -16.77 -3.70
N ALA A 487 -3.78 -17.38 -4.08
CA ALA A 487 -3.90 -18.83 -4.20
C ALA A 487 -2.84 -19.39 -5.18
N LEU A 488 -2.60 -18.71 -6.30
CA LEU A 488 -1.57 -19.10 -7.27
C LEU A 488 -0.15 -18.90 -6.72
N CYS A 489 0.12 -17.83 -5.96
CA CYS A 489 1.41 -17.62 -5.33
C CYS A 489 1.73 -18.69 -4.27
N LEU A 490 0.76 -19.06 -3.44
CA LEU A 490 0.90 -20.15 -2.47
C LEU A 490 1.18 -21.49 -3.18
N MET A 491 0.50 -21.76 -4.30
CA MET A 491 0.78 -22.94 -5.11
C MET A 491 2.16 -22.92 -5.77
N ARG A 492 2.62 -21.78 -6.30
CA ARG A 492 3.97 -21.68 -6.89
C ARG A 492 5.04 -21.97 -5.84
N ASN A 493 4.86 -21.46 -4.63
CA ASN A 493 5.74 -21.76 -3.52
C ASN A 493 5.72 -23.26 -3.20
N PHE A 494 4.53 -23.86 -3.06
CA PHE A 494 4.38 -25.31 -2.88
C PHE A 494 5.09 -26.13 -3.97
N VAL A 495 4.84 -25.84 -5.25
CA VAL A 495 5.48 -26.55 -6.38
C VAL A 495 6.99 -26.38 -6.37
N SER A 496 7.52 -25.21 -5.97
CA SER A 496 8.97 -24.98 -5.90
C SER A 496 9.68 -25.84 -4.84
N HIS A 497 8.95 -26.28 -3.80
CA HIS A 497 9.46 -27.18 -2.77
C HIS A 497 9.27 -28.67 -3.09
N VAL A 498 8.49 -29.00 -4.12
CA VAL A 498 8.25 -30.37 -4.57
C VAL A 498 9.18 -30.66 -5.76
N SER A 499 10.13 -31.57 -5.59
CA SER A 499 10.95 -32.08 -6.69
C SER A 499 10.05 -32.86 -7.64
N MET A 500 9.70 -32.27 -8.79
CA MET A 500 8.89 -32.93 -9.82
C MET A 500 9.75 -33.17 -11.05
N ASP A 501 9.85 -34.43 -11.47
CA ASP A 501 10.63 -34.82 -12.63
C ASP A 501 10.03 -34.23 -13.93
N GLY A 502 10.78 -33.34 -14.56
CA GLY A 502 10.85 -33.16 -16.01
C GLY A 502 9.64 -32.61 -16.77
N SER A 503 8.49 -32.36 -16.15
CA SER A 503 7.29 -31.90 -16.85
C SER A 503 6.78 -30.54 -16.35
N ASN A 504 6.72 -29.56 -17.25
CA ASN A 504 6.23 -28.20 -17.01
C ASN A 504 4.71 -28.21 -16.71
N ILE A 505 4.33 -28.55 -15.48
CA ILE A 505 2.94 -28.39 -15.03
C ILE A 505 2.70 -26.91 -14.72
N VAL A 506 1.82 -26.29 -15.50
CA VAL A 506 1.35 -24.92 -15.23
C VAL A 506 0.07 -25.04 -14.37
N PRO A 507 0.07 -24.60 -13.09
CA PRO A 507 -1.16 -24.57 -12.30
C PRO A 507 -2.17 -23.66 -13.00
N ARG A 508 -3.39 -24.17 -13.23
CA ARG A 508 -4.48 -23.42 -13.87
C ARG A 508 -5.58 -23.17 -12.86
N VAL A 509 -5.82 -21.92 -12.52
CA VAL A 509 -7.01 -21.56 -11.74
C VAL A 509 -8.23 -21.69 -12.64
N SER A 510 -9.04 -22.75 -12.50
CA SER A 510 -10.36 -22.82 -13.14
C SER A 510 -11.44 -22.53 -12.12
N ALA A 511 -12.23 -21.49 -12.37
CA ALA A 511 -13.39 -21.11 -11.57
C ALA A 511 -14.62 -22.01 -11.83
N GLU A 512 -14.41 -23.32 -12.02
CA GLU A 512 -15.47 -24.31 -12.23
C GLU A 512 -15.40 -25.39 -11.15
N SER A 513 -15.60 -24.98 -9.90
CA SER A 513 -16.68 -25.50 -9.04
C SER A 513 -16.45 -24.97 -7.64
N ILE A 514 -17.32 -24.05 -7.24
CA ILE A 514 -17.58 -23.71 -5.85
C ILE A 514 -18.92 -24.40 -5.57
N VAL A 515 -18.88 -25.52 -4.84
CA VAL A 515 -20.05 -26.05 -4.11
C VAL A 515 -19.62 -26.25 -2.69
#